data_AF-W1Y2B6-F1
#
_entry.id   AF-W1Y2B6-F1
#
_cell.length_a   1.000
_cell.length_b   1.000
_cell.length_c   1.000
_cell.angle_alpha   90.00
_cell.angle_beta   90.00
_cell.angle_gamma   90.00
#
_symmetry.space_group_name_H-M   'P 1'
#
loop_
_entity.id
_entity.type
_entity.pdbx_description
1 polymer ?
#
loop_
_entity_poly.entity_id
_entity_poly.type
_entity_poly.pdbx_seq_one_letter_code
_entity_poly.pdbx_strand_id
1 'polypeptide(L)' 'MASGWANDDAVNEQINSTIEDAIARARGEIPRGESLDECEECGAPIPQARREAIPGV' A
#
# COMPACT_ATOMS: atom_id res chain seq x y z
N MET A 1 -25.22 36.53 8.45
CA MET A 1 -24.04 35.96 9.13
C MET A 1 -23.98 34.50 8.71
N ALA A 2 -23.07 34.15 7.80
CA ALA A 2 -22.96 32.81 7.25
C ALA A 2 -22.24 31.90 8.24
N SER A 3 -22.99 31.06 8.96
CA SER A 3 -22.45 29.96 9.76
C SER A 3 -22.63 28.68 8.96
N GLY A 4 -21.76 28.48 7.96
CA GLY A 4 -21.54 27.19 7.33
C GLY A 4 -20.16 26.71 7.77
N TRP A 5 -20.02 25.42 8.12
CA TRP A 5 -18.76 24.69 8.43
C TRP A 5 -18.43 24.30 9.90
N ALA A 6 -19.39 24.14 10.82
CA ALA A 6 -19.06 23.72 12.20
C ALA A 6 -19.28 22.23 12.55
N ASN A 7 -19.67 21.37 11.60
CA ASN A 7 -20.01 19.95 11.89
C ASN A 7 -19.19 18.92 11.08
N ASP A 8 -18.28 19.35 10.21
CA ASP A 8 -17.59 18.47 9.26
C ASP A 8 -16.23 17.96 9.76
N ASP A 9 -15.58 18.61 10.74
CA ASP A 9 -14.24 18.20 11.20
C ASP A 9 -14.21 16.75 11.71
N ALA A 10 -15.14 16.36 12.59
CA ALA A 10 -15.17 15.01 13.14
C ALA A 10 -15.41 13.90 12.08
N VAL A 11 -16.18 14.21 11.03
CA VAL A 11 -16.41 13.29 9.91
C VAL A 11 -15.17 13.22 9.01
N ASN A 12 -14.53 14.35 8.74
CA ASN A 12 -13.27 14.38 8.00
C ASN A 12 -12.16 13.65 8.75
N GLU A 13 -12.07 13.78 10.07
CA GLU A 13 -11.13 13.04 10.90
C GLU A 13 -11.37 11.52 10.81
N GLN A 14 -12.62 11.09 10.85
CA GLN A 14 -12.97 9.67 10.68
C GLN A 14 -12.61 9.15 9.27
N ILE A 15 -12.85 9.94 8.23
CA ILE A 15 -12.47 9.61 6.85
C ILE A 15 -10.95 9.45 6.74
N ASN A 16 -10.20 10.43 7.25
CA ASN A 16 -8.73 10.38 7.23
C ASN A 16 -8.19 9.17 8.01
N SER A 17 -8.72 8.89 9.19
CA SER A 17 -8.35 7.69 9.97
C SER A 17 -8.56 6.40 9.16
N THR A 18 -9.72 6.28 8.49
CA THR A 18 -10.04 5.09 7.69
C THR A 18 -9.09 4.94 6.50
N ILE A 19 -8.72 6.05 5.86
CA ILE A 19 -7.76 6.07 4.76
C ILE A 19 -6.37 5.65 5.24
N GLU A 20 -5.89 6.21 6.35
CA GLU A 20 -4.59 5.88 6.91
C GLU A 20 -4.49 4.41 7.29
N ASP A 21 -5.53 3.83 7.91
CA ASP A 21 -5.59 2.42 8.24
C ASP A 21 -5.53 1.53 6.97
N ALA A 22 -6.26 1.90 5.92
CA ALA A 22 -6.24 1.18 4.65
C ALA A 22 -4.86 1.26 3.97
N ILE A 23 -4.21 2.42 4.00
CA ILE A 23 -2.84 2.61 3.48
C ILE A 23 -1.84 1.78 4.28
N ALA A 24 -1.94 1.80 5.61
CA ALA A 24 -1.06 1.04 6.49
C ALA A 24 -1.17 -0.46 6.21
N ARG A 25 -2.40 -0.97 6.04
CA ARG A 25 -2.65 -2.36 5.65
C ARG A 25 -2.03 -2.67 4.28
N ALA A 26 -2.32 -1.87 3.26
CA ALA A 26 -1.79 -2.10 1.91
C ALA A 26 -0.25 -2.11 1.89
N ARG A 27 0.39 -1.21 2.64
CA ARG A 27 1.86 -1.18 2.80
C ARG A 27 2.41 -2.40 3.56
N GLY A 28 1.62 -2.99 4.45
CA GLY A 28 1.97 -4.20 5.19
C GLY A 28 1.90 -5.48 4.35
N GLU A 29 1.06 -5.49 3.31
CA GLU A 29 0.90 -6.63 2.38
C GLU A 29 2.00 -6.67 1.30
N ILE A 30 2.83 -5.64 1.18
CA ILE A 30 3.98 -5.64 0.27
C ILE A 30 5.05 -6.58 0.82
N PRO A 31 5.45 -7.63 0.07
CA PRO A 31 6.49 -8.56 0.49
C PRO A 31 7.82 -7.83 0.71
N ARG A 32 8.65 -8.40 1.59
CA ARG A 32 9.97 -7.88 1.92
C ARG A 32 10.94 -9.04 1.96
N GLY A 33 12.14 -8.83 1.45
CA GLY A 33 13.20 -9.83 1.44
C GLY A 33 13.92 -9.89 0.11
N GLU A 34 14.75 -10.92 -0.04
CA GLU A 34 15.43 -11.22 -1.30
C GLU A 34 14.43 -11.82 -2.28
N SER A 35 14.46 -11.34 -3.52
CA SER A 35 13.62 -11.85 -4.60
C SER A 35 14.24 -13.08 -5.24
N LEU A 36 13.41 -14.02 -5.68
CA LEU A 36 13.84 -15.23 -6.36
C LEU A 36 14.46 -14.91 -7.73
N ASP A 37 15.39 -15.76 -8.18
CA ASP A 37 15.93 -15.71 -9.53
C ASP A 37 14.96 -16.25 -10.58
N GLU A 38 14.05 -17.14 -10.18
CA GLU A 38 13.12 -17.87 -11.04
C GLU A 38 11.72 -17.90 -10.43
N CYS A 39 10.69 -17.77 -11.27
CA CYS A 39 9.30 -17.80 -10.85
C CYS A 39 8.87 -19.22 -10.45
N GLU A 40 8.37 -19.40 -9.23
CA GLU A 40 7.95 -20.70 -8.70
C GLU A 40 6.79 -21.36 -9.48
N GLU A 41 5.92 -20.57 -10.09
CA GLU A 41 4.72 -21.05 -10.79
C GLU A 41 5.04 -21.59 -12.21
N CYS A 42 6.03 -20.99 -12.88
CA CYS A 42 6.28 -21.27 -14.31
C CYS A 42 7.74 -21.55 -14.67
N GLY A 43 8.68 -21.39 -13.75
CA GLY A 43 10.11 -21.62 -13.97
C GLY A 43 10.79 -20.57 -14.86
N ALA A 44 10.15 -19.42 -15.12
CA ALA A 44 10.76 -18.37 -15.93
C ALA A 44 11.71 -17.50 -15.10
N PRO A 45 12.87 -17.06 -15.64
CA PRO A 45 13.78 -16.19 -14.92
C PRO A 45 13.14 -14.83 -14.63
N ILE A 46 13.27 -14.35 -13.40
CA ILE A 46 12.73 -13.06 -12.97
C ILE A 46 13.76 -11.96 -13.31
N PRO A 47 13.42 -11.00 -14.19
CA PRO A 47 14.35 -9.95 -14.58
C PRO A 47 14.70 -9.05 -13.39
N GLN A 48 15.95 -8.57 -13.36
CA GLN A 48 16.48 -7.73 -12.29
C GLN A 48 15.61 -6.49 -12.00
N ALA A 49 15.11 -5.81 -13.04
CA ALA A 49 14.24 -4.65 -12.88
C ALA A 49 12.97 -4.95 -12.06
N ARG A 50 12.43 -6.18 -12.15
CA ARG A 50 11.26 -6.59 -11.36
C ARG A 50 11.64 -6.86 -9.90
N ARG A 51 12.80 -7.48 -9.67
CA ARG A 51 13.33 -7.76 -8.33
C ARG A 51 13.68 -6.49 -7.55
N GLU A 52 14.18 -5.47 -8.24
CA GLU A 52 14.47 -4.16 -7.67
C GLU A 52 13.20 -3.36 -7.38
N ALA A 53 12.19 -3.44 -8.26
CA ALA A 53 10.92 -2.74 -8.08
C ALA A 53 10.07 -3.32 -6.95
N ILE A 54 10.06 -4.65 -6.80
CA ILE A 54 9.30 -5.35 -5.76
C ILE A 54 10.23 -6.40 -5.12
N PRO A 55 10.88 -6.05 -3.98
CA PRO A 55 11.68 -7.00 -3.22
C PRO A 55 10.82 -8.14 -2.66
N GLY A 56 11.33 -9.38 -2.71
CA GLY A 56 10.60 -10.57 -2.26
C GLY A 56 9.58 -11.09 -3.28
N VAL A 57 9.89 -10.93 -4.57
CA VAL A 57 9.14 -11.49 -5.71
C VAL A 57 9.63 -12.85 -6.14
#